data_AF-A0A0R3X3B0-F1
#
_entry.id   AF-A0A0R3X3B0-F1
#
_cell.length_a   1.000
_cell.length_b   1.000
_cell.length_c   1.000
_cell.angle_alpha   90.00
_cell.angle_beta   90.00
_cell.angle_gamma   90.00
#
_symmetry.space_group_name_H-M   'P 1'
#
loop_
_entity.id
_entity.type
_entity.pdbx_description
1 polymer ?
#
loop_
_entity_poly.entity_id
_entity_poly.type
_entity_poly.pdbx_seq_one_letter_code
_entity_poly.pdbx_strand_id
1 'polypeptide(L)'
;MLKSLLVGTVVLLLIESIKASCVMQGVCGKSTQHVCFPGNVPTVKLTDDVSSYCTQFKEGSDGCCTTEQIEMLSRGLKKVGFYFGRRSKCFQLMKELFCNFHCREDQSKVIYDIVPNSDNSAVSMTVEMKDKEAQDLFDACKDIKFLSVRVANRVCMRKPCDYREFIRSLGTSKANGGRAPMQINFKLL
;
A
#
# COMPACT_ATOMS: atom_id res chain seq x y z
N MET A 1 15.34 -49.69 -30.09
CA MET A 1 14.42 -48.55 -30.26
C MET A 1 13.98 -48.08 -28.86
N LEU A 2 14.75 -47.22 -28.20
CA LEU A 2 14.41 -46.76 -26.84
C LEU A 2 15.20 -45.49 -26.48
N LYS A 3 14.89 -44.34 -27.11
CA LYS A 3 15.56 -43.05 -26.79
C LYS A 3 14.66 -41.80 -26.82
N SER A 4 13.33 -41.94 -26.87
CA SER A 4 12.45 -40.77 -27.07
C SER A 4 11.47 -40.45 -25.94
N LEU A 5 11.56 -41.10 -24.77
CA LEU A 5 10.54 -40.93 -23.71
C LEU A 5 10.94 -40.06 -22.50
N LEU A 6 12.15 -39.51 -22.45
CA LEU A 6 12.66 -38.82 -21.26
C LEU A 6 12.67 -37.29 -21.34
N VAL A 7 12.39 -36.70 -22.50
CA VAL A 7 12.45 -35.23 -22.68
C VAL A 7 11.11 -34.56 -22.37
N GLY A 8 9.99 -35.29 -22.44
CA GLY A 8 8.64 -34.72 -22.25
C GLY A 8 8.23 -34.46 -20.79
N THR A 9 8.81 -35.18 -19.82
CA THR A 9 8.36 -35.14 -18.42
C THR A 9 9.03 -34.06 -17.58
N VAL A 10 10.19 -33.55 -18.00
CA VAL A 10 10.94 -32.53 -17.24
C VAL A 10 10.46 -31.09 -17.53
N VAL A 11 9.82 -30.87 -18.68
CA VAL A 11 9.36 -29.53 -19.10
C VAL A 11 8.06 -29.10 -18.41
N LEU A 12 7.35 -30.00 -17.72
CA LEU A 12 6.03 -29.76 -17.12
C LEU A 12 6.03 -29.35 -15.64
N LEU A 13 7.20 -29.13 -15.02
CA LEU A 13 7.29 -28.77 -13.59
C LEU A 13 8.03 -27.46 -13.28
N LEU A 14 8.31 -26.64 -14.30
CA LEU A 14 8.74 -25.25 -14.12
C LEU A 14 7.61 -24.28 -14.48
N ILE A 15 6.37 -24.63 -14.12
CA ILE A 15 5.45 -23.57 -13.70
C ILE A 15 6.00 -23.16 -12.35
N GLU A 16 6.89 -22.16 -12.33
CA GLU A 16 7.01 -21.32 -11.15
C GLU A 16 5.57 -20.88 -10.87
N SER A 17 4.93 -21.55 -9.93
CA SER A 17 3.77 -20.99 -9.26
C SER A 17 4.33 -19.70 -8.70
N ILE A 18 4.06 -18.59 -9.40
CA ILE A 18 4.16 -17.24 -8.86
C ILE A 18 3.12 -17.25 -7.74
N LYS A 19 3.42 -17.94 -6.64
CA LYS A 19 2.59 -17.97 -5.46
C LYS A 19 2.50 -16.51 -5.08
N ALA A 20 1.27 -16.00 -5.06
CA ALA A 20 0.93 -14.74 -4.43
C ALA A 20 1.81 -14.58 -3.19
N SER A 21 2.79 -13.68 -3.27
CA SER A 21 3.78 -13.48 -2.21
C SER A 21 3.58 -12.10 -1.65
N CYS A 22 3.47 -12.06 -0.34
CA CYS A 22 3.42 -10.84 0.42
C CYS A 22 4.86 -10.43 0.71
N VAL A 23 5.15 -9.15 0.51
CA VAL A 23 6.44 -8.57 0.91
C VAL A 23 6.32 -7.88 2.26
N MET A 24 5.10 -7.55 2.67
CA MET A 24 4.79 -6.86 3.91
C MET A 24 3.62 -7.55 4.62
N GLN A 25 3.82 -7.96 5.86
CA GLN A 25 2.79 -8.64 6.65
C GLN A 25 3.08 -8.52 8.15
N GLY A 26 2.08 -8.13 8.93
CA GLY A 26 2.21 -7.83 10.37
C GLY A 26 2.66 -6.39 10.69
N VAL A 27 2.69 -6.10 11.99
CA VAL A 27 3.12 -4.81 12.56
C VAL A 27 4.43 -5.01 13.33
N CYS A 28 5.41 -4.16 13.06
CA CYS A 28 6.75 -4.21 13.64
C CYS A 28 7.13 -2.87 14.29
N GLY A 29 8.09 -2.93 15.22
CA GLY A 29 8.59 -1.79 15.97
C GLY A 29 7.67 -1.40 17.14
N LYS A 30 8.14 -1.62 18.37
CA LYS A 30 7.36 -1.40 19.61
C LYS A 30 6.92 0.06 19.83
N SER A 31 7.47 1.03 19.10
CA SER A 31 7.21 2.46 19.28
C SER A 31 6.73 3.19 18.02
N THR A 32 6.87 2.60 16.83
CA THR A 32 6.77 3.35 15.56
C THR A 32 5.58 3.00 14.68
N GLN A 33 4.80 1.96 15.01
CA GLN A 33 3.65 1.53 14.20
C GLN A 33 4.05 1.36 12.73
N HIS A 34 5.09 0.57 12.49
CA HIS A 34 5.55 0.26 11.14
C HIS A 34 5.01 -1.07 10.67
N VAL A 35 5.02 -1.24 9.35
CA VAL A 35 4.72 -2.52 8.72
C VAL A 35 5.99 -3.36 8.73
N CYS A 36 5.88 -4.64 9.06
CA CYS A 36 7.00 -5.56 8.95
C CYS A 36 7.36 -5.83 7.49
N PHE A 37 8.64 -6.00 7.22
CA PHE A 37 9.18 -6.58 5.99
C PHE A 37 9.79 -7.96 6.31
N PRO A 38 8.99 -9.03 6.32
CA PRO A 38 9.49 -10.39 6.54
C PRO A 38 10.18 -10.99 5.30
N GLY A 39 10.29 -10.24 4.20
CA GLY A 39 10.63 -10.79 2.89
C GLY A 39 9.41 -11.43 2.23
N ASN A 40 9.62 -12.47 1.41
CA ASN A 40 8.52 -13.17 0.74
C ASN A 40 7.83 -14.16 1.70
N VAL A 41 6.59 -13.85 2.09
CA VAL A 41 5.75 -14.72 2.91
C VAL A 41 4.45 -15.09 2.18
N PRO A 42 3.80 -16.21 2.55
CA PRO A 42 2.51 -16.57 1.98
C PRO A 42 1.39 -15.57 2.33
N THR A 43 0.32 -15.61 1.54
CA THR A 43 -0.94 -14.94 1.89
C THR A 43 -1.56 -15.55 3.15
N VAL A 44 -2.39 -14.76 3.82
CA VAL A 44 -3.25 -15.16 4.94
C VAL A 44 -4.72 -15.03 4.54
N LYS A 45 -5.59 -15.71 5.29
CA LYS A 45 -7.03 -15.53 5.16
C LYS A 45 -7.44 -14.21 5.80
N LEU A 46 -8.12 -13.38 5.03
CA LEU A 46 -8.63 -12.09 5.52
C LEU A 46 -9.79 -12.30 6.48
N THR A 47 -9.78 -11.55 7.58
CA THR A 47 -10.80 -11.59 8.62
C THR A 47 -11.98 -10.68 8.26
N ASP A 48 -13.10 -10.84 8.96
CA ASP A 48 -14.24 -9.91 8.84
C ASP A 48 -13.84 -8.47 9.18
N ASP A 49 -12.98 -8.24 10.18
CA ASP A 49 -12.48 -6.89 10.50
C ASP A 49 -11.76 -6.23 9.31
N VAL A 50 -10.94 -7.02 8.61
CA VAL A 50 -10.26 -6.56 7.40
C VAL A 50 -11.29 -6.23 6.32
N SER A 51 -12.26 -7.09 6.07
CA SER A 51 -13.27 -6.88 5.03
C SER A 51 -14.26 -5.75 5.34
N SER A 52 -14.60 -5.58 6.61
CA SER A 52 -15.43 -4.48 7.10
C SER A 52 -14.75 -3.12 6.91
N TYR A 53 -13.44 -3.06 7.12
CA TYR A 53 -12.69 -1.85 6.81
C TYR A 53 -12.39 -1.74 5.31
N CYS A 54 -11.67 -2.68 4.72
CA CYS A 54 -11.31 -2.70 3.31
C CYS A 54 -12.33 -3.46 2.47
N THR A 55 -13.49 -2.83 2.25
CA THR A 55 -14.69 -3.45 1.64
C THR A 55 -14.52 -4.00 0.23
N GLN A 56 -13.41 -3.70 -0.45
CA GLN A 56 -13.08 -4.33 -1.72
C GLN A 56 -12.56 -5.77 -1.58
N PHE A 57 -12.18 -6.20 -0.37
CA PHE A 57 -11.71 -7.55 -0.07
C PHE A 57 -12.78 -8.33 0.71
N LYS A 58 -12.93 -9.63 0.41
CA LYS A 58 -13.95 -10.48 1.03
C LYS A 58 -13.37 -11.29 2.19
N GLU A 59 -14.21 -11.56 3.19
CA GLU A 59 -13.81 -12.42 4.31
C GLU A 59 -13.43 -13.81 3.77
N GLY A 60 -12.36 -14.39 4.30
CA GLY A 60 -11.86 -15.69 3.89
C GLY A 60 -11.15 -15.72 2.53
N SER A 61 -11.06 -14.60 1.80
CA SER A 61 -10.17 -14.51 0.64
C SER A 61 -8.71 -14.49 1.09
N ASP A 62 -7.80 -14.85 0.19
CA ASP A 62 -6.37 -14.69 0.41
C ASP A 62 -5.96 -13.22 0.27
N GLY A 63 -5.01 -12.79 1.09
CA GLY A 63 -4.44 -11.45 1.04
C GLY A 63 -3.21 -11.31 1.93
N CYS A 64 -2.62 -10.11 1.94
CA CYS A 64 -1.33 -9.88 2.61
C CYS A 64 -1.41 -9.18 3.96
N CYS A 65 -2.58 -8.68 4.36
CA CYS A 65 -2.74 -7.90 5.58
C CYS A 65 -3.31 -8.72 6.74
N THR A 66 -2.85 -8.42 7.95
CA THR A 66 -3.43 -8.92 9.21
C THR A 66 -4.45 -7.92 9.78
N THR A 67 -5.32 -8.36 10.68
CA THR A 67 -6.24 -7.46 11.41
C THR A 67 -5.49 -6.31 12.08
N GLU A 68 -4.38 -6.59 12.76
CA GLU A 68 -3.58 -5.56 13.47
C GLU A 68 -3.05 -4.48 12.52
N GLN A 69 -2.60 -4.85 11.31
CA GLN A 69 -2.17 -3.89 10.29
C GLN A 69 -3.31 -2.98 9.84
N ILE A 70 -4.52 -3.53 9.68
CA ILE A 70 -5.69 -2.76 9.27
C ILE A 70 -6.21 -1.86 10.39
N GLU A 71 -6.12 -2.28 11.65
CA GLU A 71 -6.39 -1.38 12.77
C GLU A 71 -5.39 -0.22 12.82
N MET A 72 -4.10 -0.48 12.59
CA MET A 72 -3.06 0.54 12.52
C MET A 72 -3.35 1.53 11.37
N LEU A 73 -3.68 1.01 10.18
CA LEU A 73 -4.11 1.83 9.04
C LEU A 73 -5.33 2.69 9.41
N SER A 74 -6.35 2.08 10.02
CA SER A 74 -7.58 2.74 10.42
C SER A 74 -7.34 3.91 11.38
N ARG A 75 -6.46 3.72 12.38
CA ARG A 75 -6.03 4.79 13.29
C ARG A 75 -5.30 5.93 12.55
N GLY A 76 -4.43 5.59 11.60
CA GLY A 76 -3.73 6.56 10.76
C GLY A 76 -4.70 7.38 9.91
N LEU A 77 -5.57 6.72 9.17
CA LEU A 77 -6.56 7.36 8.29
C LEU A 77 -7.63 8.12 9.06
N LYS A 78 -7.99 7.74 10.30
CA LYS A 78 -8.92 8.52 11.12
C LYS A 78 -8.46 9.98 11.28
N LYS A 79 -7.15 10.21 11.44
CA LYS A 79 -6.57 11.57 11.50
C LYS A 79 -6.70 12.31 10.16
N VAL A 80 -6.52 11.60 9.05
CA VAL A 80 -6.72 12.16 7.70
C VAL A 80 -8.19 12.52 7.48
N GLY A 81 -9.13 11.65 7.85
CA GLY A 81 -10.56 11.87 7.70
C GLY A 81 -11.09 13.10 8.45
N PHE A 82 -10.42 13.53 9.52
CA PHE A 82 -10.73 14.79 10.20
C PHE A 82 -10.48 16.02 9.30
N TYR A 83 -9.39 16.03 8.53
CA TYR A 83 -9.04 17.15 7.65
C TYR A 83 -9.69 17.06 6.27
N PHE A 84 -9.79 15.85 5.72
CA PHE A 84 -10.26 15.60 4.35
C PHE A 84 -11.76 15.26 4.27
N GLY A 85 -12.44 15.18 5.41
CA GLY A 85 -13.82 14.75 5.51
C GLY A 85 -13.98 13.25 5.31
N ARG A 86 -14.33 12.51 6.38
CA ARG A 86 -14.45 11.04 6.37
C ARG A 86 -15.42 10.46 5.33
N ARG A 87 -16.38 11.25 4.85
CA ARG A 87 -17.35 10.84 3.81
C ARG A 87 -16.96 11.29 2.41
N SER A 88 -15.88 12.06 2.25
CA SER A 88 -15.48 12.58 0.94
C SER A 88 -14.97 11.47 0.02
N LYS A 89 -15.09 11.69 -1.29
CA LYS A 89 -14.51 10.80 -2.29
C LYS A 89 -12.99 10.69 -2.17
N CYS A 90 -12.32 11.80 -1.82
CA CYS A 90 -10.89 11.80 -1.51
C CYS A 90 -10.54 10.80 -0.39
N PHE A 91 -11.29 10.81 0.71
CA PHE A 91 -11.05 9.88 1.82
C PHE A 91 -11.29 8.43 1.42
N GLN A 92 -12.34 8.16 0.65
CA GLN A 92 -12.64 6.81 0.14
C GLN A 92 -11.52 6.28 -0.77
N LEU A 93 -11.05 7.09 -1.73
CA LEU A 93 -9.94 6.72 -2.60
C LEU A 93 -8.61 6.53 -1.84
N MET A 94 -8.30 7.37 -0.85
CA MET A 94 -7.13 7.15 0.02
C MET A 94 -7.24 5.83 0.78
N LYS A 95 -8.43 5.55 1.34
CA LYS A 95 -8.69 4.29 2.04
C LYS A 95 -8.51 3.09 1.11
N GLU A 96 -9.05 3.14 -0.10
CA GLU A 96 -8.88 2.10 -1.11
C GLU A 96 -7.41 1.90 -1.49
N LEU A 97 -6.67 2.98 -1.76
CA LEU A 97 -5.24 2.95 -2.07
C LEU A 97 -4.45 2.22 -0.97
N PHE A 98 -4.63 2.62 0.30
CA PHE A 98 -3.86 2.00 1.38
C PHE A 98 -4.34 0.58 1.70
N CYS A 99 -5.64 0.29 1.59
CA CYS A 99 -6.13 -1.08 1.68
C CYS A 99 -5.51 -1.96 0.58
N ASN A 100 -5.39 -1.47 -0.65
CA ASN A 100 -4.71 -2.20 -1.73
C ASN A 100 -3.22 -2.39 -1.44
N PHE A 101 -2.55 -1.35 -0.96
CA PHE A 101 -1.15 -1.42 -0.54
C PHE A 101 -0.90 -2.52 0.49
N HIS A 102 -1.80 -2.70 1.46
CA HIS A 102 -1.63 -3.71 2.52
C HIS A 102 -2.17 -5.10 2.16
N CYS A 103 -3.31 -5.22 1.49
CA CYS A 103 -4.08 -6.47 1.47
C CYS A 103 -4.04 -7.26 0.16
N ARG A 104 -3.59 -6.66 -0.95
CA ARG A 104 -3.55 -7.37 -2.25
C ARG A 104 -2.78 -8.68 -2.15
N GLU A 105 -3.31 -9.75 -2.73
CA GLU A 105 -2.62 -11.05 -2.81
C GLU A 105 -1.32 -10.99 -3.63
N ASP A 106 -1.26 -10.12 -4.64
CA ASP A 106 -0.13 -9.94 -5.53
C ASP A 106 0.75 -8.74 -5.14
N GLN A 107 0.81 -8.42 -3.84
CA GLN A 107 1.53 -7.27 -3.30
C GLN A 107 2.99 -7.18 -3.79
N SER A 108 3.70 -8.30 -3.91
CA SER A 108 5.08 -8.35 -4.41
C SER A 108 5.27 -7.87 -5.85
N LYS A 109 4.20 -7.83 -6.65
CA LYS A 109 4.28 -7.33 -8.04
C LYS A 109 4.31 -5.81 -8.13
N VAL A 110 3.79 -5.13 -7.12
CA VAL A 110 3.62 -3.66 -7.12
C VAL A 110 4.39 -2.97 -6.01
N ILE A 111 4.99 -3.72 -5.07
CA ILE A 111 5.81 -3.17 -3.99
C ILE A 111 7.17 -3.87 -3.97
N TYR A 112 8.23 -3.06 -4.08
CA TYR A 112 9.61 -3.55 -4.16
C TYR A 112 10.60 -2.49 -3.63
N ASP A 113 11.91 -2.75 -3.70
CA ASP A 113 12.98 -1.91 -3.14
C ASP A 113 12.78 -1.57 -1.65
N ILE A 114 12.31 -2.56 -0.87
CA ILE A 114 12.02 -2.36 0.54
C ILE A 114 13.32 -2.34 1.34
N VAL A 115 13.52 -1.27 2.11
CA VAL A 115 14.62 -1.11 3.06
C VAL A 115 14.06 -1.32 4.47
N PRO A 116 14.46 -2.38 5.19
CA PRO A 116 14.12 -2.55 6.60
C PRO A 116 15.10 -1.83 7.53
N ASN A 117 14.67 -1.57 8.77
CA ASN A 117 15.57 -1.27 9.88
C ASN A 117 15.99 -2.55 10.63
N SER A 118 16.73 -2.41 11.74
CA SER A 118 17.17 -3.54 12.57
C SER A 118 16.05 -4.40 13.15
N ASP A 119 14.84 -3.86 13.24
CA ASP A 119 13.65 -4.54 13.79
C ASP A 119 12.75 -5.11 12.68
N ASN A 120 13.27 -5.25 11.46
CA ASN A 120 12.53 -5.63 10.26
C ASN A 120 11.34 -4.73 9.92
N SER A 121 11.31 -3.50 10.43
CA SER A 121 10.30 -2.52 10.06
C SER A 121 10.65 -1.88 8.73
N ALA A 122 9.72 -1.85 7.78
CA ALA A 122 9.93 -1.18 6.50
C ALA A 122 10.07 0.34 6.70
N VAL A 123 11.22 0.91 6.35
CA VAL A 123 11.50 2.35 6.47
C VAL A 123 11.42 3.08 5.13
N SER A 124 11.65 2.38 4.02
CA SER A 124 11.49 2.89 2.66
C SER A 124 11.04 1.79 1.71
N MET A 125 10.30 2.14 0.66
CA MET A 125 9.93 1.23 -0.42
C MET A 125 9.52 1.97 -1.69
N THR A 126 9.42 1.24 -2.80
CA THR A 126 8.81 1.69 -4.05
C THR A 126 7.45 1.03 -4.23
N VAL A 127 6.45 1.81 -4.66
CA VAL A 127 5.08 1.33 -4.93
C VAL A 127 4.67 1.77 -6.33
N GLU A 128 4.25 0.82 -7.16
CA GLU A 128 3.66 1.13 -8.45
C GLU A 128 2.21 1.60 -8.30
N MET A 129 1.88 2.68 -8.99
CA MET A 129 0.55 3.28 -9.01
C MET A 129 0.24 3.73 -10.42
N LYS A 130 -0.98 3.49 -10.90
CA LYS A 130 -1.38 3.92 -12.24
C LYS A 130 -1.51 5.45 -12.28
N ASP A 131 -1.05 6.09 -13.36
CA ASP A 131 -1.17 7.54 -13.53
C ASP A 131 -2.63 8.02 -13.37
N LYS A 132 -3.59 7.24 -13.90
CA LYS A 132 -5.02 7.51 -13.74
C LYS A 132 -5.49 7.47 -12.28
N GLU A 133 -5.04 6.51 -11.48
CA GLU A 133 -5.42 6.40 -10.07
C GLU A 133 -4.87 7.60 -9.28
N ALA A 134 -3.64 8.01 -9.60
CA ALA A 134 -3.01 9.19 -9.02
C ALA A 134 -3.77 10.48 -9.34
N GLN A 135 -4.18 10.63 -10.60
CA GLN A 135 -4.98 11.77 -11.05
C GLN A 135 -6.37 11.79 -10.40
N ASP A 136 -7.09 10.66 -10.40
CA ASP A 136 -8.43 10.55 -9.82
C ASP A 136 -8.41 10.87 -8.31
N LEU A 137 -7.38 10.40 -7.59
CA LEU A 137 -7.18 10.74 -6.18
C LEU A 137 -6.93 12.24 -5.98
N PHE A 138 -6.01 12.84 -6.76
CA PHE A 138 -5.75 14.27 -6.65
C PHE A 138 -6.99 15.11 -6.95
N ASP A 139 -7.72 14.80 -8.03
CA ASP A 139 -8.92 15.51 -8.43
C ASP A 139 -10.02 15.43 -7.37
N ALA A 140 -10.15 14.30 -6.68
CA ALA A 140 -11.08 14.16 -5.56
C ALA A 140 -10.68 15.01 -4.34
N CYS A 141 -9.40 15.33 -4.18
CA CYS A 141 -8.85 16.01 -3.00
C CYS A 141 -8.57 17.52 -3.19
N LYS A 142 -8.28 17.97 -4.41
CA LYS A 142 -7.68 19.30 -4.68
C LYS A 142 -8.50 20.49 -4.19
N ASP A 143 -9.82 20.38 -4.20
CA ASP A 143 -10.73 21.46 -3.82
C ASP A 143 -11.30 21.34 -2.40
N ILE A 144 -10.96 20.28 -1.66
CA ILE A 144 -11.36 20.14 -0.26
C ILE A 144 -10.68 21.22 0.57
N LYS A 145 -11.46 21.94 1.39
CA LYS A 145 -10.97 22.99 2.28
C LYS A 145 -11.18 22.60 3.74
N PHE A 146 -10.17 22.87 4.56
CA PHE A 146 -10.25 22.83 6.01
C PHE A 146 -9.86 24.21 6.56
N LEU A 147 -10.75 24.85 7.33
CA LEU A 147 -10.57 26.24 7.79
C LEU A 147 -10.19 27.19 6.64
N SER A 148 -10.93 27.12 5.52
CA SER A 148 -10.72 27.91 4.29
C SER A 148 -9.42 27.64 3.51
N VAL A 149 -8.52 26.79 4.00
CA VAL A 149 -7.29 26.38 3.32
C VAL A 149 -7.51 25.08 2.55
N ARG A 150 -7.14 25.05 1.26
CA ARG A 150 -7.15 23.80 0.47
C ARG A 150 -6.22 22.77 1.09
N VAL A 151 -6.72 21.60 1.43
CA VAL A 151 -5.95 20.53 2.09
C VAL A 151 -4.80 20.05 1.21
N ALA A 152 -4.98 20.01 -0.12
CA ALA A 152 -3.93 19.66 -1.06
C ALA A 152 -2.71 20.58 -0.96
N ASN A 153 -2.91 21.87 -0.71
CA ASN A 153 -1.81 22.83 -0.49
C ASN A 153 -1.03 22.57 0.82
N ARG A 154 -1.59 21.81 1.76
CA ARG A 154 -0.93 21.38 3.01
C ARG A 154 -0.25 20.03 2.88
N VAL A 155 -0.59 19.26 1.83
CA VAL A 155 0.06 18.00 1.47
C VAL A 155 1.25 18.26 0.58
N CYS A 156 1.06 18.96 -0.54
CA CYS A 156 2.12 19.27 -1.49
C CYS A 156 3.25 20.06 -0.81
N MET A 157 4.47 19.54 -0.92
CA MET A 157 5.65 20.17 -0.35
C MET A 157 6.32 21.14 -1.32
N ARG A 158 6.10 20.95 -2.63
CA ARG A 158 6.63 21.80 -3.71
C ARG A 158 5.49 22.44 -4.51
N LYS A 159 5.84 23.45 -5.30
CA LYS A 159 4.93 24.13 -6.23
C LYS A 159 5.40 23.92 -7.67
N PRO A 160 4.47 23.82 -8.65
CA PRO A 160 3.01 23.79 -8.48
C PRO A 160 2.52 22.49 -7.80
N CYS A 161 1.34 22.54 -7.17
CA CYS A 161 0.72 21.37 -6.55
C CYS A 161 -0.18 20.68 -7.58
N ASP A 162 0.42 19.82 -8.39
CA ASP A 162 -0.29 18.92 -9.31
C ASP A 162 -0.44 17.51 -8.73
N TYR A 163 -1.02 16.59 -9.49
CA TYR A 163 -1.26 15.23 -9.03
C TYR A 163 0.03 14.46 -8.75
N ARG A 164 1.09 14.67 -9.54
CA ARG A 164 2.38 13.98 -9.34
C ARG A 164 3.03 14.45 -8.03
N GLU A 165 3.07 15.75 -7.80
CA GLU A 165 3.61 16.33 -6.58
C GLU A 165 2.77 15.99 -5.34
N PHE A 166 1.44 15.91 -5.49
CA PHE A 166 0.54 15.48 -4.42
C PHE A 166 0.82 14.04 -3.99
N ILE A 167 0.89 13.10 -4.94
CA ILE A 167 1.20 11.69 -4.65
C ILE A 167 2.62 11.54 -4.08
N ARG A 168 3.62 12.22 -4.66
CA ARG A 168 4.99 12.22 -4.15
C ARG A 168 5.03 12.70 -2.69
N SER A 169 4.30 13.77 -2.37
CA SER A 169 4.25 14.33 -1.02
C SER A 169 3.51 13.43 -0.03
N LEU A 170 2.45 12.73 -0.47
CA LEU A 170 1.75 11.74 0.35
C LEU A 170 2.66 10.61 0.82
N GLY A 171 3.61 10.18 -0.03
CA GLY A 171 4.59 9.15 0.30
C GLY A 171 5.86 9.67 0.99
N THR A 172 6.04 10.98 1.14
CA THR A 172 7.26 11.52 1.75
C THR A 172 7.24 11.32 3.27
N SER A 173 8.27 10.64 3.78
CA SER A 173 8.40 10.34 5.21
C SER A 173 8.63 11.59 6.06
N LYS A 174 8.37 11.50 7.36
CA LYS A 174 8.73 12.58 8.32
C LYS A 174 10.22 12.93 8.28
N ALA A 175 11.10 11.93 8.15
CA ALA A 175 12.54 12.15 8.07
C ALA A 175 12.93 13.00 6.85
N ASN A 176 12.14 12.92 5.77
CA ASN A 176 12.32 13.69 4.54
C ASN A 176 11.42 14.94 4.49
N GLY A 177 10.88 15.40 5.63
CA GLY A 177 10.06 16.61 5.76
C GLY A 177 8.58 16.45 5.42
N GLY A 178 8.13 15.24 5.08
CA GLY A 178 6.74 14.91 4.83
C GLY A 178 5.98 14.46 6.07
N ARG A 179 4.93 13.67 5.87
CA ARG A 179 4.03 13.20 6.95
C ARG A 179 3.80 11.69 6.97
N ALA A 180 4.26 10.98 5.95
CA ALA A 180 4.14 9.53 5.89
C ALA A 180 4.92 8.87 7.04
N PRO A 181 4.42 7.75 7.59
CA PRO A 181 5.11 7.02 8.65
C PRO A 181 6.45 6.45 8.18
N MET A 182 6.58 6.12 6.89
CA MET A 182 7.78 5.61 6.23
C MET A 182 7.90 6.26 4.84
N GLN A 183 9.03 6.12 4.18
CA GLN A 183 9.21 6.65 2.83
C GLN A 183 8.53 5.71 1.82
N ILE A 184 7.59 6.24 1.05
CA ILE A 184 6.91 5.52 -0.04
C ILE A 184 7.21 6.27 -1.33
N ASN A 185 8.01 5.64 -2.19
CA ASN A 185 8.35 6.17 -3.49
C ASN A 185 7.31 5.66 -4.50
N PHE A 186 6.27 6.44 -4.74
CA PHE A 186 5.28 6.11 -5.76
C PHE A 186 5.89 6.25 -7.16
N LYS A 187 5.95 5.15 -7.90
CA LYS A 187 6.30 5.11 -9.32
C LYS A 187 5.02 5.09 -10.14
N LEU A 188 4.75 6.20 -10.83
CA LEU A 188 3.58 6.34 -11.67
C LEU A 188 3.80 5.64 -13.02
N LEU A 189 2.82 4.85 -13.46
CA LEU A 189 2.82 4.06 -14.70
C LEU A 189 1.76 4.54 -15.70
#